data_AF-A0A7X8EZ18-F1
#
_entry.id   AF-A0A7X8EZ18-F1
#
_cell.length_a   1.000
_cell.length_b   1.000
_cell.length_c   1.000
_cell.angle_alpha   90.00
_cell.angle_beta   90.00
_cell.angle_gamma   90.00
#
_symmetry.space_group_name_H-M   'P 1'
#
loop_
_entity.id
_entity.type
_entity.pdbx_description
1 polymer ?
#
loop_
_entity_poly.entity_id
_entity_poly.type
_entity_poly.pdbx_seq_one_letter_code
_entity_poly.pdbx_strand_id
1 'polypeptide(L)' 'MHLKVIMILVGGVLFLVSTAGYIYAKLRLRPDKRSDLDAYYYEFEDQHPDLARYNRWCRITWGGIIAAMLLLFLSLVL' A
#
# COMPACT_ATOMS: atom_id res chain seq x y z
N MET A 1 -9.00 17.69 -24.01
CA MET A 1 -9.58 16.34 -23.82
C MET A 1 -8.53 15.24 -23.64
N HIS A 2 -7.44 15.21 -24.41
CA HIS A 2 -6.39 14.17 -24.29
C HIS A 2 -5.71 14.08 -22.90
N LEU A 3 -5.45 15.21 -22.24
CA LEU A 3 -4.82 15.22 -20.92
C LEU A 3 -5.64 14.46 -19.86
N LYS A 4 -6.97 14.65 -19.84
CA LYS A 4 -7.86 13.94 -18.91
C LYS A 4 -7.80 12.42 -19.11
N VAL A 5 -7.81 11.98 -20.38
CA VAL A 5 -7.71 10.56 -20.73
C VAL A 5 -6.39 9.96 -20.26
N ILE A 6 -5.27 10.69 -20.42
CA ILE A 6 -3.97 10.27 -19.92
C ILE A 6 -3.97 10.17 -18.38
N MET A 7 -4.54 11.16 -17.69
CA MET A 7 -4.63 11.15 -16.22
C MET A 7 -5.49 10.00 -15.70
N ILE A 8 -6.59 9.68 -16.37
CA ILE A 8 -7.46 8.54 -16.03
C ILE A 8 -6.72 7.21 -16.25
N LEU A 9 -6.04 7.05 -17.38
CA LEU A 9 -5.27 5.83 -17.66
C LEU A 9 -4.15 5.63 -16.65
N VAL A 10 -3.33 6.66 -16.43
CA VAL A 10 -2.19 6.59 -15.49
C VAL A 10 -2.69 6.42 -14.06
N GLY A 11 -3.67 7.22 -13.63
CA GLY A 11 -4.25 7.14 -12.29
C GLY A 11 -4.94 5.79 -12.03
N GLY A 12 -5.69 5.28 -13.01
CA GLY A 12 -6.37 4.00 -12.90
C GLY A 12 -5.39 2.82 -12.79
N VAL A 13 -4.37 2.78 -13.66
CA VAL A 13 -3.33 1.74 -13.59
C VAL A 13 -2.56 1.82 -12.27
N LEU A 14 -2.16 3.03 -11.86
CA LEU A 14 -1.45 3.25 -10.61
C LEU A 14 -2.28 2.81 -9.40
N PHE A 15 -3.59 3.10 -9.40
CA PHE A 15 -4.52 2.68 -8.35
C PHE A 15 -4.62 1.16 -8.28
N LEU A 16 -4.79 0.48 -9.41
CA LEU A 16 -4.89 -0.99 -9.47
C LEU A 16 -3.61 -1.66 -8.98
N VAL A 17 -2.45 -1.24 -9.49
CA VAL A 17 -1.15 -1.81 -9.11
C VAL A 17 -0.87 -1.57 -7.62
N SER A 18 -1.14 -0.36 -7.12
CA SER A 18 -0.91 -0.02 -5.71
C SER A 18 -1.86 -0.77 -4.78
N THR A 19 -3.13 -0.92 -5.16
CA THR A 19 -4.12 -1.70 -4.40
C THR A 19 -3.78 -3.18 -4.39
N ALA A 20 -3.42 -3.76 -5.53
CA ALA A 20 -2.99 -5.15 -5.62
C ALA A 20 -1.72 -5.39 -4.78
N GLY A 21 -0.74 -4.48 -4.84
CA GLY A 21 0.46 -4.52 -4.02
C GLY A 21 0.16 -4.43 -2.52
N TYR A 22 -0.78 -3.55 -2.12
CA TYR A 22 -1.19 -3.42 -0.72
C TYR A 22 -1.87 -4.70 -0.21
N ILE A 23 -2.79 -5.27 -1.00
CA ILE A 23 -3.46 -6.54 -0.67
C ILE A 23 -2.44 -7.67 -0.60
N TYR A 24 -1.50 -7.74 -1.56
CA TYR A 24 -0.43 -8.74 -1.56
C TYR A 24 0.45 -8.63 -0.32
N ALA A 25 0.86 -7.42 0.06
CA ALA A 25 1.61 -7.19 1.29
C ALA A 25 0.81 -7.64 2.53
N LYS A 26 -0.49 -7.36 2.56
CA LYS A 26 -1.38 -7.74 3.67
C LYS A 26 -1.66 -9.24 3.77
N LEU A 27 -1.69 -9.96 2.66
CA LEU A 27 -1.96 -11.40 2.65
C LEU A 27 -0.69 -12.23 2.81
N ARG A 28 0.42 -11.79 2.20
CA ARG A 28 1.65 -12.59 2.10
C ARG A 28 2.74 -12.19 3.10
N LEU A 29 2.82 -10.91 3.44
CA LEU A 29 3.86 -10.38 4.32
C LEU A 29 3.35 -10.10 5.74
N ARG A 30 2.05 -10.30 6.02
CA ARG A 30 1.52 -10.14 7.36
C ARG A 30 2.11 -11.24 8.25
N PRO A 31 2.92 -10.89 9.26
CA PRO A 31 3.46 -11.87 10.17
C PRO A 31 2.31 -12.54 10.92
N ASP A 32 2.41 -13.87 11.06
CA ASP A 32 1.35 -14.70 11.58
C ASP A 32 1.13 -14.37 13.06
N LYS A 33 -0.02 -13.77 13.39
CA LYS A 33 -0.40 -13.41 14.77
C LYS A 33 -0.63 -14.62 15.67
N ARG A 34 -0.52 -15.85 15.16
CA ARG A 34 -0.97 -17.07 15.84
C ARG A 34 0.12 -17.94 16.45
N SER A 35 1.39 -17.60 16.30
CA SER A 35 2.50 -18.39 16.83
C SER A 35 3.15 -17.65 18.01
N ASP A 36 2.61 -17.84 19.21
CA ASP A 36 3.30 -17.72 20.52
C ASP A 36 4.07 -16.44 20.90
N LEU A 37 4.00 -15.35 20.13
CA LEU A 37 4.73 -14.10 20.43
C LEU A 37 3.89 -13.00 21.10
N ASP A 38 2.57 -13.15 21.18
CA ASP A 38 1.63 -12.13 21.69
C ASP A 38 1.74 -11.87 23.21
N ALA A 39 2.58 -12.60 23.96
CA ALA A 39 2.67 -12.46 25.42
C ALA A 39 3.97 -11.87 25.97
N TYR A 40 5.04 -11.68 25.18
CA TYR A 40 6.36 -11.36 25.77
C TYR A 40 7.27 -10.37 25.03
N TYR A 41 6.97 -9.95 23.79
CA TYR A 41 7.95 -9.22 22.94
C TYR A 41 7.46 -7.89 22.33
N TYR A 42 6.58 -7.17 23.02
CA TYR A 42 6.11 -5.85 22.55
C TYR A 42 7.23 -4.79 22.47
N GLU A 43 8.32 -4.94 23.22
CA GLU A 43 9.44 -3.97 23.26
C GLU A 43 10.43 -4.08 22.09
N PHE A 44 10.42 -5.16 21.31
CA PHE A 44 11.35 -5.38 20.17
C PHE A 44 10.63 -5.60 18.83
N GLU A 45 9.32 -5.39 18.78
CA GLU A 45 8.47 -5.62 17.62
C GLU A 45 8.87 -4.76 16.40
N ASP A 46 9.40 -3.56 16.64
CA ASP A 46 9.95 -2.67 15.60
C ASP A 46 11.29 -3.14 15.00
N GLN A 47 12.02 -4.04 15.67
CA GLN A 47 13.32 -4.56 15.20
C GLN A 47 13.20 -5.86 14.39
N HIS A 48 12.02 -6.46 14.29
CA HIS A 48 11.84 -7.65 13.46
C HIS A 48 11.90 -7.29 11.97
N PRO A 49 12.87 -7.82 11.21
CA PRO A 49 13.11 -7.42 9.82
C PRO A 49 11.90 -7.68 8.93
N ASP A 50 11.08 -8.68 9.24
CA ASP A 50 9.86 -9.01 8.50
C ASP A 50 8.72 -8.02 8.75
N LEU A 51 8.56 -7.54 9.99
CA LEU A 51 7.61 -6.48 10.35
C LEU A 51 8.01 -5.14 9.72
N ALA A 52 9.29 -4.80 9.77
CA ALA A 52 9.83 -3.61 9.12
C ALA A 52 9.61 -3.64 7.60
N ARG A 53 9.85 -4.80 6.95
CA ARG A 53 9.58 -5.02 5.53
C ARG A 53 8.08 -4.90 5.22
N TYR A 54 7.22 -5.57 5.99
CA TYR A 54 5.77 -5.46 5.86
C TYR A 54 5.28 -4.01 5.92
N ASN A 55 5.70 -3.27 6.95
CA ASN A 55 5.32 -1.88 7.14
C ASN A 55 5.82 -0.98 6.00
N ARG A 56 7.03 -1.22 5.48
CA ARG A 56 7.58 -0.46 4.37
C ARG A 56 6.78 -0.67 3.08
N TRP A 57 6.45 -1.92 2.74
CA TRP A 57 5.64 -2.25 1.56
C TRP A 57 4.21 -1.70 1.68
N CYS A 58 3.59 -1.85 2.85
CA CYS A 58 2.28 -1.26 3.13
C CYS A 58 2.32 0.27 2.99
N ARG A 59 3.33 0.96 3.53
CA ARG A 59 3.42 2.42 3.45
C ARG A 59 3.59 2.92 2.01
N ILE A 60 4.44 2.26 1.21
CA ILE A 60 4.66 2.63 -0.20
C ILE A 60 3.39 2.44 -1.02
N THR A 61 2.75 1.28 -0.91
CA THR A 61 1.53 0.96 -1.66
C THR A 61 0.38 1.87 -1.24
N TRP A 62 0.26 2.19 0.04
CA TRP A 62 -0.74 3.14 0.53
C TRP A 62 -0.50 4.57 0.02
N GLY A 63 0.77 5.03 0.00
CA GLY A 63 1.13 6.28 -0.65
C GLY A 63 0.80 6.31 -2.15
N GLY A 64 1.03 5.19 -2.85
CA GLY A 64 0.65 5.01 -4.25
C GLY A 64 -0.85 5.09 -4.50
N ILE A 65 -1.66 4.50 -3.61
CA ILE A 65 -3.13 4.60 -3.66
C ILE A 65 -3.56 6.07 -3.53
N ILE A 66 -3.04 6.81 -2.55
CA ILE A 66 -3.38 8.24 -2.37
C ILE A 66 -3.00 9.04 -3.62
N ALA A 67 -1.77 8.86 -4.11
CA ALA A 67 -1.29 9.56 -5.30
C ALA A 67 -2.20 9.28 -6.51
N ALA A 68 -2.61 8.02 -6.71
CA ALA A 68 -3.52 7.63 -7.76
C ALA A 68 -4.91 8.26 -7.59
N MET A 69 -5.46 8.28 -6.37
CA MET A 69 -6.74 8.94 -6.07
C MET A 69 -6.70 10.44 -6.36
N LEU A 70 -5.62 11.12 -6.00
CA LEU A 70 -5.43 12.54 -6.30
C LEU A 70 -5.38 12.79 -7.82
N LEU A 71 -4.69 11.92 -8.56
CA LEU A 71 -4.57 12.00 -10.02
C LEU A 71 -5.94 11.81 -10.70
N LEU A 72 -6.72 10.84 -10.24
CA LEU A 72 -8.08 10.59 -10.71
C LEU A 72 -9.01 11.76 -10.34
N PHE A 73 -8.90 12.29 -9.13
CA PHE A 73 -9.68 13.46 -8.71
C PHE A 73 -9.40 14.69 -9.57
N LEU A 74 -8.12 14.98 -9.83
CA LEU A 74 -7.72 16.07 -10.73
C LEU A 74 -8.31 15.89 -12.13
N SER A 75 -8.39 14.65 -12.64
CA SER A 75 -8.97 14.39 -13.96
C SER A 75 -10.48 14.67 -14.05
N LEU A 76 -11.19 14.66 -12.92
CA LEU A 76 -12.62 14.98 -12.84
C LEU A 76 -12.86 16.50 -12.73
N VAL A 77 -11.97 17.20 -12.03
CA VAL A 77 -12.11 18.64 -11.73
C VAL A 77 -11.56 19.52 -12.84
N LEU A 78 -10.44 19.13 -13.46
CA LEU A 78 -9.84 19.81 -14.62
C LEU A 78 -10.56 19.35 -15.88
#